data_AF-A0A239Q1Z7-F1
#
_entry.id   AF-A0A239Q1Z7-F1
#
_cell.length_a   1.000
_cell.length_b   1.000
_cell.length_c   1.000
_cell.angle_alpha   90.00
_cell.angle_beta   90.00
_cell.angle_gamma   90.00
#
_symmetry.space_group_name_H-M   'P 1'
#
loop_
_entity.id
_entity.type
_entity.pdbx_description
1 polymer ?
#
loop_
_entity_poly.entity_id
_entity_poly.type
_entity_poly.pdbx_seq_one_letter_code
_entity_poly.pdbx_strand_id
1 'polypeptide(L)'
;MTQHFFEHPILNSPYGYPARHWELVDGQPTNKILETRRRSELITPVPQPKKRRQKRGQKEMVFDEGKGLSTEEQQYNPTPIINEIRSYVDSWRNLPNPNEWQVTPETARLLQHWRHHPFQSQRPFFCQVEAIETAIWLTEVAPKIGKRAEKFWAHIEGANAQANPELLRLALKLATGAGKTTVMAMLIAWQTVNAVRHPGSKHFSRGFLIIAPGITIRDRLRVLMPNDPDSYYKSRELVPSDMIADIDRAKIVITNYHAFKLRERMEVSKGDPTPLNAATNKETNGCIQGDRECRENDIAQK
;
A
#
# COMPACT_ATOMS: atom_id res chain seq x y z
N MET A 1 32.90 3.20 25.04
CA MET A 1 32.63 3.38 23.60
C MET A 1 31.34 4.14 23.47
N THR A 2 31.38 5.36 22.96
CA THR A 2 30.20 6.19 22.70
C THR A 2 29.35 5.48 21.64
N GLN A 3 28.15 5.03 22.01
CA GLN A 3 27.27 4.32 21.10
C GLN A 3 26.43 5.34 20.30
N HIS A 4 27.09 6.08 19.40
CA HIS A 4 26.46 7.12 18.57
C HIS A 4 25.23 6.63 17.80
N PHE A 5 25.15 5.34 17.49
CA PHE A 5 23.96 4.73 16.90
C PHE A 5 22.68 4.97 17.71
N PHE A 6 22.72 4.82 19.04
CA PHE A 6 21.51 4.96 19.87
C PHE A 6 21.15 6.42 20.15
N GLU A 7 22.13 7.32 20.12
CA GLU A 7 21.91 8.76 20.24
C GLU A 7 21.29 9.35 18.96
N HIS A 8 21.78 8.91 17.79
CA HIS A 8 21.34 9.40 16.48
C HIS A 8 21.05 8.25 15.49
N PRO A 9 20.00 7.45 15.71
CA PRO A 9 19.70 6.28 14.88
C PRO A 9 19.23 6.65 13.46
N ILE A 10 18.67 7.86 13.27
CA ILE A 10 18.11 8.32 12.00
C ILE A 10 19.08 9.28 11.33
N LEU A 11 19.64 8.86 10.18
CA LEU A 11 20.66 9.62 9.44
C LEU A 11 20.13 10.45 8.26
N ASN A 12 18.91 10.16 7.79
CA ASN A 12 18.35 10.75 6.57
C ASN A 12 17.04 11.47 6.88
N SER A 13 16.78 12.54 6.12
CA SER A 13 15.48 13.18 6.08
C SER A 13 14.44 12.23 5.46
N PRO A 14 13.20 12.18 5.97
CA PRO A 14 12.12 11.38 5.37
C PRO A 14 11.69 11.90 3.99
N TYR A 15 12.12 13.10 3.61
CA TYR A 15 11.77 13.76 2.36
C TYR A 15 12.85 13.68 1.28
N GLY A 16 14.09 13.34 1.67
CA GLY A 16 15.22 13.26 0.76
C GLY A 16 15.54 11.81 0.36
N TYR A 17 16.37 11.65 -0.66
CA TYR A 17 16.92 10.35 -1.02
C TYR A 17 17.76 9.78 0.15
N PRO A 18 17.57 8.50 0.55
CA PRO A 18 18.31 7.90 1.66
C PRO A 18 19.74 7.57 1.24
N ALA A 19 20.64 8.54 1.36
CA ALA A 19 22.03 8.43 0.92
C ALA A 19 22.96 7.74 1.92
N ARG A 20 22.55 7.58 3.19
CA ARG A 20 23.41 7.06 4.25
C ARG A 20 22.74 5.97 5.07
N HIS A 21 23.50 5.04 5.62
CA HIS A 21 23.00 4.11 6.63
C HIS A 21 24.09 3.66 7.60
N TRP A 22 23.67 3.21 8.78
CA TRP A 22 24.53 2.52 9.72
C TRP A 22 24.84 1.11 9.20
N GLU A 23 26.12 0.75 9.17
CA GLU A 23 26.56 -0.61 8.87
C GLU A 23 26.10 -1.56 9.99
N LEU A 24 25.49 -2.67 9.58
CA LEU A 24 25.03 -3.73 10.47
C LEU A 24 25.76 -5.01 10.14
N VAL A 25 26.39 -5.63 11.14
CA VAL A 25 27.00 -6.97 11.04
C VAL A 25 26.23 -7.90 11.97
N ASP A 26 25.71 -8.99 11.44
CA ASP A 26 24.82 -9.92 12.16
C ASP A 26 23.63 -9.23 12.86
N GLY A 27 23.11 -8.18 12.22
CA GLY A 27 22.01 -7.36 12.75
C GLY A 27 22.42 -6.37 13.85
N GLN A 28 23.71 -6.27 14.20
CA GLN A 28 24.22 -5.36 15.22
C GLN A 28 24.95 -4.15 14.59
N PRO A 29 24.73 -2.92 15.10
CA PRO A 29 25.36 -1.72 14.56
C PRO A 29 26.85 -1.66 14.89
N THR A 30 27.68 -1.38 13.89
CA THR A 30 29.15 -1.25 14.05
C THR A 30 29.60 0.18 14.38
N ASN A 31 28.66 1.11 14.55
CA ASN A 31 28.89 2.57 14.63
C ASN A 31 29.63 3.18 13.41
N LYS A 32 29.70 2.46 12.29
CA LYS A 32 30.21 2.97 11.03
C LYS A 32 29.05 3.45 10.15
N ILE A 33 29.20 4.64 9.57
CA ILE A 33 28.25 5.17 8.58
C ILE A 33 28.77 4.84 7.19
N LEU A 34 27.90 4.29 6.34
CA LEU A 34 28.17 4.08 4.92
C LEU A 34 27.40 5.12 4.11
N GLU A 35 28.10 5.78 3.19
CA GLU A 35 27.59 6.83 2.28
C GLU A 35 26.89 6.22 1.05
N THR A 36 26.05 5.21 1.29
CA THR A 36 25.21 4.60 0.27
C THR A 36 23.82 4.30 0.82
N ARG A 37 22.86 4.13 -0.09
CA ARG A 37 21.54 3.61 0.26
C ARG A 37 21.64 2.17 0.78
N ARG A 38 21.00 1.90 1.90
CA ARG A 38 20.89 0.53 2.43
C ARG A 38 20.17 -0.38 1.43
N ARG A 39 20.81 -1.48 1.05
CA ARG A 39 20.21 -2.52 0.21
C ARG A 39 19.03 -3.17 0.94
N SER A 40 18.02 -3.58 0.18
CA SER A 40 17.02 -4.50 0.70
C SER A 40 17.75 -5.80 1.00
N GLU A 41 17.58 -6.34 2.22
CA GLU A 41 18.12 -7.63 2.66
C GLU A 41 17.18 -8.22 3.73
N LEU A 42 17.02 -9.55 3.72
CA LEU A 42 16.30 -10.27 4.77
C LEU A 42 17.27 -10.55 5.91
N ILE A 43 17.25 -9.70 6.93
CA ILE A 43 18.02 -9.92 8.15
C ILE A 43 17.09 -10.59 9.16
N THR A 44 17.38 -11.83 9.54
CA THR A 44 16.66 -12.51 10.63
C THR A 44 17.16 -11.93 11.95
N PRO A 45 16.31 -11.20 12.71
CA PRO A 45 16.76 -10.52 13.93
C PRO A 45 16.85 -11.45 15.15
N VAL A 46 16.75 -12.77 14.97
CA VAL A 46 16.78 -13.72 16.07
C VAL A 46 18.24 -14.10 16.36
N PRO A 47 18.78 -13.79 17.55
CA PRO A 47 20.09 -14.27 17.94
C PRO A 47 20.08 -15.80 17.91
N GLN A 48 21.04 -16.42 17.23
CA GLN A 48 21.16 -17.88 17.28
C GLN A 48 21.31 -18.31 18.75
N PRO A 49 20.49 -19.24 19.25
CA PRO A 49 20.53 -19.64 20.66
C PRO A 49 21.93 -20.18 21.01
N LYS A 50 22.59 -19.54 21.98
CA LYS A 50 24.00 -19.77 22.38
C LYS A 50 24.33 -21.16 22.95
N LYS A 51 23.43 -22.14 22.90
CA LYS A 51 23.67 -23.50 23.42
C LYS A 51 23.18 -24.57 22.45
N ARG A 52 24.00 -24.89 21.44
CA ARG A 52 23.88 -26.16 20.71
C ARG A 52 24.58 -27.26 21.52
N ARG A 53 23.85 -27.96 22.40
CA ARG A 53 24.29 -29.30 22.84
C ARG A 53 24.18 -30.21 21.61
N GLN A 54 25.32 -30.61 21.05
CA GLN A 54 25.38 -31.60 19.96
C GLN A 54 24.71 -32.90 20.44
N LYS A 55 23.45 -33.12 20.07
CA LYS A 55 22.89 -34.46 19.93
C LYS A 55 22.95 -34.80 18.45
N ARG A 56 23.77 -35.81 18.12
CA ARG A 56 23.81 -36.45 16.80
C ARG A 56 22.39 -36.86 16.42
N GLY A 57 21.90 -36.40 15.26
CA GLY A 57 20.81 -37.06 14.53
C GLY A 57 19.48 -36.33 14.35
N GLN A 58 19.28 -35.10 14.84
CA GLN A 58 18.01 -34.40 14.62
C GLN A 58 18.25 -33.09 13.85
N LYS A 59 17.82 -33.05 12.58
CA LYS A 59 17.73 -31.81 11.81
C LYS A 59 16.90 -30.80 12.59
N GLU A 60 17.38 -29.56 12.57
CA GLU A 60 16.77 -28.40 13.18
C GLU A 60 15.33 -28.25 12.65
N MET A 61 14.34 -28.50 13.51
CA MET A 61 12.95 -28.19 13.18
C MET A 61 12.79 -26.68 13.19
N VAL A 62 12.92 -26.09 12.01
CA VAL A 62 12.46 -24.74 11.69
C VAL A 62 10.96 -24.70 11.97
N PHE A 63 10.51 -23.72 12.73
CA PHE A 63 9.10 -23.53 13.02
C PHE A 63 8.33 -23.34 11.71
N ASP A 64 7.59 -24.40 11.37
CA ASP A 64 6.67 -24.55 10.26
C ASP A 64 5.42 -23.69 10.53
N GLU A 65 5.27 -22.57 9.80
CA GLU A 65 3.98 -21.90 9.63
C GLU A 65 3.08 -22.68 8.65
N GLY A 66 2.89 -23.96 8.93
CA GLY A 66 1.89 -24.81 8.31
C GLY A 66 1.96 -24.89 6.79
N LYS A 67 2.95 -25.63 6.28
CA LYS A 67 2.85 -26.59 5.16
C LYS A 67 4.28 -27.02 4.81
N GLY A 68 4.66 -28.22 5.26
CA GLY A 68 5.96 -28.85 5.07
C GLY A 68 6.37 -29.14 3.62
N LEU A 69 6.60 -28.10 2.83
CA LEU A 69 7.17 -28.11 1.49
C LEU A 69 8.01 -26.84 1.27
N SER A 70 9.20 -26.76 1.88
CA SER A 70 10.21 -25.82 1.38
C SER A 70 11.63 -26.37 1.60
N THR A 71 12.29 -26.75 0.51
CA THR A 71 13.77 -26.87 0.46
C THR A 71 14.41 -25.47 0.53
N GLU A 72 15.70 -25.36 0.86
CA GLU A 72 16.43 -24.07 0.90
C GLU A 72 16.35 -23.29 -0.43
N GLU A 73 16.17 -23.99 -1.55
CA GLU A 73 15.97 -23.41 -2.88
C GLU A 73 14.54 -22.86 -3.12
N GLN A 74 13.57 -23.21 -2.27
CA GLN A 74 12.17 -22.75 -2.34
C GLN A 74 11.87 -21.52 -1.48
N GLN A 75 12.88 -20.92 -0.83
CA GLN A 75 12.68 -19.61 -0.22
C GLN A 75 12.54 -18.56 -1.31
N TYR A 76 11.30 -18.10 -1.54
CA TYR A 76 11.01 -16.88 -2.27
C TYR A 76 11.80 -15.73 -1.62
N ASN A 77 12.97 -15.42 -2.16
CA ASN A 77 13.79 -14.31 -1.74
C ASN A 77 13.64 -13.18 -2.77
N PRO A 78 12.69 -12.24 -2.60
CA PRO A 78 12.47 -11.16 -3.55
C PRO A 78 13.58 -10.09 -3.48
N THR A 79 14.55 -10.26 -2.59
CA THR A 79 15.59 -9.27 -2.32
C THR A 79 16.42 -8.89 -3.55
N PRO A 80 16.88 -9.84 -4.41
CA PRO A 80 17.68 -9.49 -5.58
C PRO A 80 16.90 -8.64 -6.58
N ILE A 81 15.65 -9.02 -6.87
CA ILE A 81 14.82 -8.29 -7.84
C ILE A 81 14.42 -6.90 -7.34
N ILE A 82 14.19 -6.74 -6.03
CA ILE A 82 13.89 -5.44 -5.43
C ILE A 82 15.06 -4.46 -5.59
N ASN A 83 16.29 -4.91 -5.29
CA ASN A 83 17.47 -4.06 -5.42
C ASN A 83 17.73 -3.67 -6.88
N GLU A 84 17.45 -4.58 -7.81
CA GLU A 84 17.58 -4.31 -9.23
C GLU A 84 16.54 -3.28 -9.72
N ILE A 85 15.26 -3.46 -9.39
CA ILE A 85 14.21 -2.49 -9.71
C ILE A 85 14.57 -1.11 -9.15
N ARG A 86 15.06 -1.03 -7.91
CA ARG A 86 15.51 0.23 -7.31
C ARG A 86 16.61 0.90 -8.15
N SER A 87 17.59 0.14 -8.64
CA SER A 87 18.64 0.67 -9.51
C SER A 87 18.08 1.26 -10.82
N TYR A 88 17.12 0.58 -11.43
CA TYR A 88 16.44 1.07 -12.65
C TYR A 88 15.61 2.32 -12.38
N VAL A 89 14.82 2.32 -11.29
CA VAL A 89 14.00 3.46 -10.89
C VAL A 89 14.88 4.66 -10.51
N ASP A 90 15.99 4.44 -9.81
CA ASP A 90 16.95 5.50 -9.46
C ASP A 90 17.58 6.09 -10.73
N SER A 91 18.02 5.26 -11.68
CA SER A 91 18.55 5.72 -12.97
C SER A 91 17.52 6.51 -13.77
N TRP A 92 16.27 6.03 -13.83
CA TRP A 92 15.17 6.70 -14.51
C TRP A 92 14.77 8.02 -13.85
N ARG A 93 14.75 8.07 -12.50
CA ARG A 93 14.45 9.30 -11.74
C ARG A 93 15.47 10.41 -12.02
N ASN A 94 16.74 10.04 -12.22
CA ASN A 94 17.83 10.97 -12.47
C ASN A 94 17.90 11.50 -13.91
N LEU A 95 17.00 11.07 -14.80
CA LEU A 95 16.92 11.62 -16.16
C LEU A 95 16.51 13.11 -16.10
N PRO A 96 17.33 14.03 -16.63
CA PRO A 96 17.12 15.47 -16.46
C PRO A 96 15.94 15.99 -17.28
N ASN A 97 15.65 15.34 -18.42
CA ASN A 97 14.63 15.78 -19.35
C ASN A 97 13.33 14.97 -19.15
N PRO A 98 12.19 15.61 -18.82
CA PRO A 98 10.90 14.94 -18.69
C PRO A 98 10.44 14.18 -19.94
N ASN A 99 10.87 14.61 -21.13
CA ASN A 99 10.53 13.95 -22.40
C ASN A 99 11.17 12.55 -22.52
N GLU A 100 12.24 12.30 -21.78
CA GLU A 100 12.96 11.02 -21.77
C GLU A 100 12.41 10.04 -20.72
N TRP A 101 11.44 10.47 -19.89
CA TRP A 101 10.86 9.60 -18.88
C TRP A 101 10.01 8.47 -19.48
N GLN A 102 9.64 8.55 -20.76
CA GLN A 102 8.85 7.54 -21.48
C GLN A 102 7.52 7.20 -20.77
N VAL A 103 6.88 8.20 -20.16
CA VAL A 103 5.54 8.11 -19.55
C VAL A 103 4.54 8.95 -20.33
N THR A 104 3.25 8.83 -20.03
CA THR A 104 2.23 9.73 -20.61
C THR A 104 2.47 11.19 -20.17
N PRO A 105 1.99 12.19 -20.94
CA PRO A 105 2.08 13.59 -20.56
C PRO A 105 1.49 13.90 -19.16
N GLU A 106 0.40 13.23 -18.82
CA GLU A 106 -0.28 13.31 -17.53
C GLU A 106 0.58 12.79 -16.40
N THR A 107 1.19 11.61 -16.59
CA THR A 107 2.10 11.03 -15.63
C THR A 107 3.35 11.90 -15.46
N ALA A 108 3.90 12.45 -16.54
CA ALA A 108 5.03 13.39 -16.45
C ALA A 108 4.67 14.63 -15.62
N ARG A 109 3.48 15.20 -15.82
CA ARG A 109 3.01 16.35 -15.03
C ARG A 109 2.80 16.00 -13.55
N LEU A 110 2.23 14.84 -13.25
CA LEU A 110 2.10 14.34 -11.86
C LEU A 110 3.46 14.11 -11.20
N LEU A 111 4.42 13.52 -11.92
CA LEU A 111 5.78 13.32 -11.42
C LEU A 111 6.51 14.64 -11.16
N GLN A 112 6.38 15.62 -12.05
CA GLN A 112 6.91 16.96 -11.84
C GLN A 112 6.33 17.60 -10.57
N HIS A 113 5.01 17.46 -10.39
CA HIS A 113 4.32 17.95 -9.20
C HIS A 113 4.85 17.28 -7.93
N TRP A 114 4.92 15.95 -7.87
CA TRP A 114 5.39 15.26 -6.66
C TRP A 114 6.87 15.45 -6.35
N ARG A 115 7.71 15.66 -7.38
CA ARG A 115 9.16 15.84 -7.21
C ARG A 115 9.56 17.27 -6.83
N HIS A 116 8.88 18.29 -7.37
CA HIS A 116 9.38 19.66 -7.34
C HIS A 116 8.37 20.71 -6.85
N HIS A 117 7.10 20.36 -6.68
CA HIS A 117 6.11 21.34 -6.25
C HIS A 117 6.44 21.90 -4.86
N PRO A 118 6.38 23.23 -4.66
CA PRO A 118 6.55 23.84 -3.34
C PRO A 118 5.27 23.68 -2.52
N PHE A 119 5.05 22.49 -1.98
CA PHE A 119 3.91 22.18 -1.11
C PHE A 119 3.83 23.16 0.06
N GLN A 120 2.67 23.81 0.22
CA GLN A 120 2.41 24.68 1.38
C GLN A 120 2.07 23.86 2.62
N SER A 121 1.53 22.66 2.40
CA SER A 121 1.08 21.74 3.45
C SER A 121 2.02 20.52 3.61
N GLN A 122 1.44 19.32 3.74
CA GLN A 122 2.20 18.09 3.91
C GLN A 122 2.75 17.61 2.56
N ARG A 123 4.04 17.91 2.31
CA ARG A 123 4.75 17.32 1.17
C ARG A 123 4.88 15.80 1.28
N PRO A 124 4.81 15.04 0.17
CA PRO A 124 5.02 13.60 0.20
C PRO A 124 6.40 13.20 0.74
N PHE A 125 6.45 12.09 1.49
CA PHE A 125 7.73 11.48 1.88
C PHE A 125 8.41 10.85 0.67
N PHE A 126 9.74 10.76 0.69
CA PHE A 126 10.49 10.10 -0.38
C PHE A 126 10.02 8.67 -0.62
N CYS A 127 9.72 7.91 0.45
CA CYS A 127 9.22 6.54 0.31
C CYS A 127 7.83 6.44 -0.33
N GLN A 128 7.00 7.50 -0.23
CA GLN A 128 5.70 7.56 -0.89
C GLN A 128 5.89 7.83 -2.39
N VAL A 129 6.76 8.79 -2.72
CA VAL A 129 7.13 9.13 -4.10
C VAL A 129 7.78 7.93 -4.79
N GLU A 130 8.74 7.28 -4.12
CA GLU A 130 9.38 6.08 -4.65
C GLU A 130 8.40 4.93 -4.88
N ALA A 131 7.42 4.74 -3.99
CA ALA A 131 6.43 3.69 -4.14
C ALA A 131 5.56 3.89 -5.40
N ILE A 132 5.09 5.12 -5.64
CA ILE A 132 4.31 5.43 -6.85
C ILE A 132 5.18 5.41 -8.10
N GLU A 133 6.41 5.91 -8.03
CA GLU A 133 7.38 5.87 -9.12
C GLU A 133 7.72 4.43 -9.54
N THR A 134 7.83 3.52 -8.59
CA THR A 134 8.07 2.10 -8.86
C THR A 134 6.88 1.50 -9.62
N ALA A 135 5.64 1.82 -9.21
CA ALA A 135 4.45 1.36 -9.91
C ALA A 135 4.36 1.95 -11.34
N ILE A 136 4.59 3.25 -11.49
CA ILE A 136 4.63 3.93 -12.80
C ILE A 136 5.69 3.31 -13.70
N TRP A 137 6.90 3.12 -13.17
CA TRP A 137 8.01 2.56 -13.93
C TRP A 137 7.68 1.16 -14.43
N LEU A 138 7.12 0.29 -13.57
CA LEU A 138 6.70 -1.06 -13.96
C LEU A 138 5.60 -1.04 -15.03
N THR A 139 4.63 -0.14 -14.94
CA THR A 139 3.48 -0.13 -15.86
C THR A 139 3.75 0.59 -17.18
N GLU A 140 4.43 1.73 -17.17
CA GLU A 140 4.57 2.59 -18.36
C GLU A 140 5.95 2.49 -19.02
N VAL A 141 7.02 2.27 -18.24
CA VAL A 141 8.40 2.40 -18.70
C VAL A 141 9.02 1.04 -19.00
N ALA A 142 8.89 0.08 -18.08
CA ALA A 142 9.45 -1.26 -18.20
C ALA A 142 9.05 -1.97 -19.52
N PRO A 143 7.80 -1.90 -20.01
CA PRO A 143 7.43 -2.52 -21.28
C PRO A 143 8.16 -1.93 -22.50
N LYS A 144 8.63 -0.68 -22.42
CA LYS A 144 9.30 0.04 -23.51
C LYS A 144 10.82 -0.18 -23.56
N ILE A 145 11.42 -0.55 -22.43
CA ILE A 145 12.86 -0.85 -22.32
C ILE A 145 13.21 -2.23 -22.94
N GLY A 146 12.21 -3.09 -23.17
CA GLY A 146 12.37 -4.40 -23.81
C GLY A 146 12.86 -5.50 -22.87
N LYS A 147 13.57 -6.51 -23.40
CA LYS A 147 13.94 -7.76 -22.72
C LYS A 147 14.60 -7.58 -21.34
N ARG A 148 15.31 -6.47 -21.11
CA ARG A 148 15.97 -6.18 -19.82
C ARG A 148 14.96 -5.99 -18.68
N ALA A 149 13.78 -5.48 -18.97
CA ALA A 149 12.74 -5.21 -17.98
C ALA A 149 11.59 -6.23 -18.00
N GLU A 150 11.46 -6.99 -19.09
CA GLU A 150 10.48 -8.09 -19.23
C GLU A 150 10.58 -9.13 -18.09
N LYS A 151 11.80 -9.42 -17.64
CA LYS A 151 12.04 -10.34 -16.51
C LYS A 151 11.34 -9.92 -15.22
N PHE A 152 11.08 -8.63 -15.01
CA PHE A 152 10.41 -8.15 -13.80
C PHE A 152 8.94 -8.56 -13.80
N TRP A 153 8.26 -8.37 -14.94
CA TRP A 153 6.89 -8.85 -15.13
C TRP A 153 6.82 -10.37 -15.13
N ALA A 154 7.74 -11.06 -15.80
CA ALA A 154 7.81 -12.52 -15.76
C ALA A 154 7.97 -13.07 -14.33
N HIS A 155 8.76 -12.40 -13.48
CA HIS A 155 8.87 -12.78 -12.08
C HIS A 155 7.58 -12.53 -11.28
N ILE A 156 6.93 -11.38 -11.49
CA ILE A 156 5.65 -11.05 -10.83
C ILE A 156 4.55 -12.04 -11.26
N GLU A 157 4.45 -12.33 -12.56
CA GLU A 157 3.47 -13.26 -13.12
C GLU A 157 3.73 -14.69 -12.66
N GLY A 158 5.00 -15.13 -12.65
CA GLY A 158 5.39 -16.44 -12.12
C GLY A 158 5.01 -16.61 -10.64
N ALA A 159 5.26 -15.59 -9.81
CA ALA A 159 4.84 -15.59 -8.41
C ALA A 159 3.30 -15.59 -8.25
N ASN A 160 2.58 -14.91 -9.14
CA ASN A 160 1.12 -14.89 -9.13
C ASN A 160 0.53 -16.25 -9.52
N ALA A 161 1.07 -16.89 -10.55
CA ALA A 161 0.65 -18.22 -11.01
C ALA A 161 0.77 -19.29 -9.93
N GLN A 162 1.79 -19.19 -9.08
CA GLN A 162 2.00 -20.11 -7.96
C GLN A 162 1.00 -19.94 -6.81
N ALA A 163 0.31 -18.80 -6.71
CA ALA A 163 -0.57 -18.52 -5.58
C ALA A 163 -2.06 -18.35 -5.95
N ASN A 164 -2.38 -17.57 -6.97
CA ASN A 164 -3.74 -17.43 -7.54
C ASN A 164 -3.60 -16.79 -8.92
N PRO A 165 -3.69 -17.56 -10.02
CA PRO A 165 -3.41 -17.09 -11.37
C PRO A 165 -4.44 -16.10 -11.92
N GLU A 166 -5.68 -16.10 -11.40
CA GLU A 166 -6.78 -15.28 -11.94
C GLU A 166 -6.68 -13.81 -11.54
N LEU A 167 -5.86 -13.48 -10.55
CA LEU A 167 -5.69 -12.13 -10.04
C LEU A 167 -4.21 -11.74 -10.00
N LEU A 168 -3.83 -10.81 -10.88
CA LEU A 168 -2.51 -10.19 -10.85
C LEU A 168 -2.34 -9.38 -9.55
N ARG A 169 -1.33 -9.73 -8.75
CA ARG A 169 -0.98 -9.04 -7.51
C ARG A 169 0.39 -8.41 -7.60
N LEU A 170 0.44 -7.14 -7.24
CA LEU A 170 1.65 -6.38 -7.00
C LEU A 170 1.56 -5.81 -5.58
N ALA A 171 2.63 -5.95 -4.80
CA ALA A 171 2.67 -5.47 -3.43
C ALA A 171 3.77 -4.40 -3.26
N LEU A 172 3.39 -3.24 -2.71
CA LEU A 172 4.31 -2.20 -2.29
C LEU A 172 4.49 -2.30 -0.77
N LYS A 173 5.70 -2.59 -0.30
CA LYS A 173 6.01 -2.73 1.13
C LYS A 173 6.39 -1.38 1.73
N LEU A 174 5.54 -0.87 2.63
CA LEU A 174 5.77 0.39 3.35
C LEU A 174 5.71 0.19 4.87
N ALA A 175 6.56 0.91 5.60
CA ALA A 175 6.55 0.92 7.06
C ALA A 175 5.23 1.47 7.64
N THR A 176 4.94 1.10 8.89
CA THR A 176 3.84 1.73 9.65
C THR A 176 4.17 3.20 9.89
N GLY A 177 3.18 4.09 9.76
CA GLY A 177 3.38 5.54 9.84
C GLY A 177 3.89 6.21 8.55
N ALA A 178 4.36 5.45 7.55
CA ALA A 178 4.88 6.02 6.29
C ALA A 178 3.82 6.64 5.36
N GLY A 179 2.54 6.67 5.76
CA GLY A 179 1.45 7.23 4.94
C GLY A 179 1.01 6.33 3.78
N LYS A 180 0.74 5.05 4.05
CA LYS A 180 0.19 4.09 3.04
C LYS A 180 -1.03 4.65 2.30
N THR A 181 -1.94 5.30 3.01
CA THR A 181 -3.15 5.91 2.42
C THR A 181 -2.80 7.03 1.44
N THR A 182 -1.72 7.78 1.67
CA THR A 182 -1.24 8.80 0.72
C THR A 182 -0.79 8.15 -0.59
N VAL A 183 -0.06 7.02 -0.53
CA VAL A 183 0.31 6.26 -1.73
C VAL A 183 -0.92 5.73 -2.47
N MET A 184 -1.95 5.27 -1.74
CA MET A 184 -3.22 4.87 -2.36
C MET A 184 -3.87 6.03 -3.12
N ALA A 185 -3.91 7.22 -2.53
CA ALA A 185 -4.41 8.42 -3.21
C ALA A 185 -3.57 8.77 -4.46
N MET A 186 -2.24 8.70 -4.38
CA MET A 186 -1.36 8.96 -5.53
C MET A 186 -1.57 7.93 -6.66
N LEU A 187 -1.76 6.65 -6.33
CA LEU A 187 -2.09 5.59 -7.29
C LEU A 187 -3.44 5.86 -7.96
N ILE A 188 -4.47 6.19 -7.18
CA ILE A 188 -5.81 6.51 -7.71
C ILE A 188 -5.74 7.74 -8.61
N ALA A 189 -4.98 8.78 -8.22
CA ALA A 189 -4.82 9.98 -9.02
C ALA A 189 -4.15 9.69 -10.36
N TRP A 190 -3.00 9.00 -10.33
CA TRP A 190 -2.29 8.58 -11.54
C TRP A 190 -3.17 7.77 -12.50
N GLN A 191 -3.87 6.76 -11.97
CA GLN A 191 -4.75 5.90 -12.75
C GLN A 191 -5.96 6.67 -13.30
N THR A 192 -6.61 7.50 -12.49
CA THR A 192 -7.82 8.23 -12.90
C THR A 192 -7.52 9.28 -13.95
N VAL A 193 -6.51 10.14 -13.73
CA VAL A 193 -6.17 11.22 -14.67
C VAL A 193 -5.85 10.63 -16.05
N ASN A 194 -5.04 9.57 -16.08
CA ASN A 194 -4.72 8.88 -17.33
C ASN A 194 -5.95 8.21 -17.97
N ALA A 195 -6.80 7.52 -17.19
CA ALA A 195 -8.00 6.87 -17.71
C ALA A 195 -9.06 7.85 -18.24
N VAL A 196 -9.08 9.09 -17.72
CA VAL A 196 -9.98 10.15 -18.17
C VAL A 196 -9.48 10.79 -19.46
N ARG A 197 -8.17 11.09 -19.54
CA ARG A 197 -7.57 11.78 -20.69
C ARG A 197 -7.21 10.84 -21.83
N HIS A 198 -7.07 9.55 -21.57
CA HIS A 198 -6.82 8.49 -22.56
C HIS A 198 -7.90 7.39 -22.52
N PRO A 199 -9.16 7.68 -22.89
CA PRO A 199 -10.27 6.74 -22.73
C PRO A 199 -10.15 5.45 -23.55
N GLY A 200 -9.31 5.43 -24.59
CA GLY A 200 -9.02 4.22 -25.39
C GLY A 200 -7.95 3.31 -24.79
N SER A 201 -7.23 3.75 -23.76
CA SER A 201 -6.17 2.96 -23.13
C SER A 201 -6.75 1.89 -22.21
N LYS A 202 -6.26 0.66 -22.33
CA LYS A 202 -6.58 -0.45 -21.42
C LYS A 202 -5.64 -0.53 -20.22
N HIS A 203 -4.64 0.33 -20.15
CA HIS A 203 -3.62 0.31 -19.09
C HIS A 203 -4.03 1.08 -17.83
N PHE A 204 -5.09 1.88 -17.91
CA PHE A 204 -5.52 2.74 -16.83
C PHE A 204 -6.98 2.50 -16.46
N SER A 205 -7.31 2.66 -15.18
CA SER A 205 -8.67 2.50 -14.67
C SER A 205 -9.12 3.76 -13.93
N ARG A 206 -10.44 4.03 -14.00
CA ARG A 206 -11.12 4.98 -13.11
C ARG A 206 -11.92 4.28 -12.00
N GLY A 207 -11.96 2.94 -12.00
CA GLY A 207 -12.70 2.13 -11.03
C GLY A 207 -11.75 1.49 -10.03
N PHE A 208 -12.02 1.69 -8.74
CA PHE A 208 -11.18 1.21 -7.64
C PHE A 208 -12.03 0.52 -6.58
N LEU A 209 -11.61 -0.67 -6.17
CA LEU A 209 -12.16 -1.39 -5.02
C LEU A 209 -11.11 -1.42 -3.91
N ILE A 210 -11.46 -0.85 -2.76
CA ILE A 210 -10.59 -0.78 -1.58
C ILE A 210 -11.18 -1.67 -0.50
N ILE A 211 -10.46 -2.72 -0.14
CA ILE A 211 -10.90 -3.70 0.87
C ILE A 211 -10.18 -3.41 2.19
N ALA A 212 -10.95 -3.05 3.21
CA ALA A 212 -10.47 -2.79 4.56
C ALA A 212 -10.66 -4.02 5.48
N PRO A 213 -9.80 -4.19 6.50
CA PRO A 213 -9.92 -5.27 7.48
C PRO A 213 -11.13 -5.10 8.42
N GLY A 214 -11.66 -3.89 8.58
CA GLY A 214 -12.78 -3.64 9.50
C GLY A 214 -13.42 -2.30 9.24
N ILE A 215 -14.59 -2.08 9.86
CA ILE A 215 -15.39 -0.86 9.67
C ILE A 215 -14.62 0.41 10.07
N THR A 216 -13.85 0.36 11.17
CA THR A 216 -13.07 1.51 11.63
C THR A 216 -12.02 1.96 10.61
N ILE A 217 -11.35 1.02 9.94
CA ILE A 217 -10.37 1.36 8.90
C ILE A 217 -11.08 1.81 7.63
N ARG A 218 -12.19 1.16 7.26
CA ARG A 218 -13.03 1.57 6.13
C ARG A 218 -13.44 3.04 6.26
N ASP A 219 -13.95 3.44 7.42
CA ASP A 219 -14.47 4.79 7.64
C ASP A 219 -13.34 5.84 7.61
N ARG A 220 -12.13 5.48 8.08
CA ARG A 220 -10.94 6.33 7.96
C ARG A 220 -10.42 6.49 6.53
N LEU A 221 -10.72 5.54 5.65
CA LEU A 221 -10.31 5.59 4.24
C LEU A 221 -11.23 6.50 3.39
N ARG A 222 -12.29 7.09 3.97
CA ARG A 222 -13.18 8.05 3.27
C ARG A 222 -12.43 9.24 2.66
N VAL A 223 -11.28 9.59 3.21
CA VAL A 223 -10.35 10.62 2.68
C VAL A 223 -9.83 10.32 1.27
N LEU A 224 -10.03 9.11 0.77
CA LEU A 224 -9.72 8.72 -0.62
C LEU A 224 -10.85 9.06 -1.59
N MET A 225 -12.04 9.40 -1.10
CA MET A 225 -13.18 9.80 -1.93
C MET A 225 -12.97 11.24 -2.42
N PRO A 226 -13.08 11.52 -3.74
CA PRO A 226 -12.88 12.87 -4.30
C PRO A 226 -13.82 13.94 -3.73
N ASN A 227 -15.06 13.52 -3.44
CA ASN A 227 -16.13 14.39 -2.93
C ASN A 227 -16.06 14.61 -1.42
N ASP A 228 -15.15 13.94 -0.71
CA ASP A 228 -14.99 14.13 0.74
C ASP A 228 -14.34 15.51 1.02
N PRO A 229 -14.86 16.30 1.97
CA PRO A 229 -14.28 17.59 2.34
C PRO A 229 -12.80 17.48 2.76
N ASP A 230 -12.44 16.37 3.41
CA ASP A 230 -11.09 16.09 3.90
C ASP A 230 -10.28 15.25 2.90
N SER A 231 -10.69 15.23 1.62
CA SER A 231 -10.03 14.41 0.60
C SER A 231 -8.54 14.73 0.49
N TYR A 232 -7.72 13.68 0.40
CA TYR A 232 -6.26 13.84 0.33
C TYR A 232 -5.80 14.55 -0.95
N TYR A 233 -6.57 14.48 -2.03
CA TYR A 233 -6.23 15.16 -3.29
C TYR A 233 -6.17 16.67 -3.12
N LYS A 234 -7.12 17.25 -2.37
CA LYS A 234 -7.21 18.69 -2.10
C LYS A 234 -6.38 19.08 -0.87
N SER A 235 -6.60 18.42 0.27
CA SER A 235 -5.99 18.79 1.56
C SER A 235 -4.47 18.65 1.61
N ARG A 236 -3.88 17.77 0.79
CA ARG A 236 -2.43 17.55 0.70
C ARG A 236 -1.84 17.97 -0.65
N GLU A 237 -2.62 18.68 -1.46
CA GLU A 237 -2.19 19.19 -2.76
C GLU A 237 -1.57 18.07 -3.65
N LEU A 238 -2.10 16.84 -3.60
CA LEU A 238 -1.46 15.69 -4.29
C LEU A 238 -1.61 15.75 -5.81
N VAL A 239 -2.52 16.58 -6.32
CA VAL A 239 -2.85 16.66 -7.74
C VAL A 239 -2.79 18.13 -8.16
N PRO A 240 -2.19 18.45 -9.32
CA PRO A 240 -2.23 19.79 -9.88
C PRO A 240 -3.67 20.32 -10.00
N SER A 241 -3.87 21.63 -9.80
CA SER A 241 -5.19 22.25 -9.72
C SER A 241 -6.06 22.01 -10.96
N ASP A 242 -5.45 21.94 -12.15
CA ASP A 242 -6.12 21.67 -13.42
C ASP A 242 -6.58 20.21 -13.60
N MET A 243 -6.00 19.29 -12.81
CA MET A 243 -6.31 17.86 -12.85
C MET A 243 -7.32 17.44 -11.77
N ILE A 244 -7.67 18.33 -10.82
CA ILE A 244 -8.59 18.00 -9.73
C ILE A 244 -9.96 17.56 -10.28
N ALA A 245 -10.47 18.24 -11.31
CA ALA A 245 -11.75 17.88 -11.94
C ALA A 245 -11.73 16.49 -12.60
N ASP A 246 -10.55 16.00 -13.01
CA ASP A 246 -10.41 14.63 -13.54
C ASP A 246 -10.57 13.59 -12.42
N ILE A 247 -10.12 13.90 -11.20
CA ILE A 247 -10.23 13.03 -10.03
C ILE A 247 -11.68 12.78 -9.63
N ASP A 248 -12.56 13.77 -9.80
CA ASP A 248 -13.99 13.63 -9.51
C ASP A 248 -14.69 12.55 -10.35
N ARG A 249 -14.05 12.10 -11.45
CA ARG A 249 -14.54 10.99 -12.29
C ARG A 249 -14.14 9.60 -11.77
N ALA A 250 -13.36 9.53 -10.69
CA ALA A 250 -13.02 8.25 -10.05
C ALA A 250 -14.24 7.61 -9.42
N LYS A 251 -14.41 6.30 -9.65
CA LYS A 251 -15.41 5.45 -9.01
C LYS A 251 -14.72 4.60 -7.96
N ILE A 252 -14.86 4.98 -6.69
CA ILE A 252 -14.18 4.31 -5.57
C ILE A 252 -15.24 3.63 -4.70
N VAL A 253 -15.06 2.32 -4.47
CA VAL A 253 -15.85 1.54 -3.54
C VAL A 253 -14.95 1.09 -2.39
N ILE A 254 -15.26 1.50 -1.17
CA ILE A 254 -14.54 1.11 0.04
C ILE A 254 -15.42 0.16 0.85
N THR A 255 -14.99 -1.09 1.02
CA THR A 255 -15.76 -2.12 1.71
C THR A 255 -14.90 -2.92 2.67
N ASN A 256 -15.52 -3.67 3.58
CA ASN A 256 -14.81 -4.62 4.43
C ASN A 256 -14.74 -6.01 3.78
N TYR A 257 -13.73 -6.81 4.12
CA TYR A 257 -13.61 -8.16 3.53
C TYR A 257 -14.79 -9.08 3.88
N HIS A 258 -15.48 -8.83 5.00
CA HIS A 258 -16.68 -9.59 5.38
C HIS A 258 -17.83 -9.45 4.36
N ALA A 259 -17.87 -8.37 3.57
CA ALA A 259 -18.87 -8.21 2.51
C ALA A 259 -18.78 -9.28 1.41
N PHE A 260 -17.61 -9.92 1.26
CA PHE A 260 -17.38 -10.99 0.28
C PHE A 260 -17.66 -12.40 0.83
N LYS A 261 -18.07 -12.53 2.11
CA LYS A 261 -18.52 -13.83 2.62
C LYS A 261 -19.77 -14.27 1.85
N LEU A 262 -19.78 -15.53 1.41
CA LEU A 262 -20.96 -16.16 0.84
C LEU A 262 -22.12 -16.01 1.81
N ARG A 263 -23.20 -15.37 1.35
CA ARG A 263 -24.43 -15.28 2.13
C ARG A 263 -25.20 -16.58 1.92
N GLU A 264 -25.51 -17.26 3.02
CA GLU A 264 -26.43 -18.39 2.98
C GLU A 264 -27.82 -17.87 2.59
N ARG A 265 -28.32 -18.34 1.45
CA ARG A 265 -29.71 -18.09 1.05
C ARG A 265 -30.56 -19.12 1.78
N MET A 266 -31.30 -18.71 2.80
CA MET A 266 -32.35 -19.57 3.35
C MET A 266 -33.48 -19.69 2.32
N GLU A 267 -33.86 -20.92 1.97
CA GLU A 267 -35.08 -21.16 1.20
C GLU A 267 -36.27 -20.81 2.08
N VAL A 268 -37.02 -19.78 1.69
CA VAL A 268 -38.32 -19.48 2.32
C VAL A 268 -39.28 -20.58 1.88
N SER A 269 -39.77 -21.38 2.85
CA SER A 269 -40.80 -22.39 2.60
C SER A 269 -42.05 -21.74 2.00
N LYS A 270 -42.59 -22.33 0.93
CA LYS A 270 -43.80 -21.89 0.20
C LYS A 270 -45.09 -22.04 1.04
N GLY A 271 -45.20 -21.31 2.14
CA GLY A 271 -46.38 -21.32 2.98
C GLY A 271 -46.41 -20.08 3.87
N ASP A 272 -46.78 -18.95 3.28
CA ASP A 272 -47.67 -17.93 3.87
C ASP A 272 -47.70 -16.69 2.96
N PRO A 273 -48.86 -16.32 2.37
CA PRO A 273 -48.97 -15.14 1.51
C PRO A 273 -49.12 -13.91 2.41
N THR A 274 -48.00 -13.36 2.87
CA THR A 274 -47.98 -12.01 3.47
C THR A 274 -47.39 -11.03 2.44
N PRO A 275 -48.04 -9.89 2.14
CA PRO A 275 -47.68 -9.07 0.99
C PRO A 275 -46.34 -8.37 1.24
N LEU A 276 -45.29 -8.85 0.57
CA LEU A 276 -43.97 -8.23 0.58
C LEU A 276 -43.94 -7.07 -0.42
N ASN A 277 -44.53 -5.94 -0.05
CA ASN A 277 -44.30 -4.65 -0.69
C ASN A 277 -43.90 -3.63 0.37
N ALA A 278 -42.63 -3.65 0.76
CA ALA A 278 -41.86 -2.46 1.15
C ALA A 278 -40.43 -2.92 1.46
N ALA A 279 -39.52 -2.68 0.52
CA ALA A 279 -38.10 -2.58 0.86
C ALA A 279 -37.92 -1.38 1.81
N THR A 280 -37.92 -1.63 3.11
CA THR A 280 -37.48 -0.64 4.10
C THR A 280 -36.22 -1.16 4.77
N ASN A 281 -35.11 -0.54 4.40
CA ASN A 281 -33.83 -0.62 5.07
C ASN A 281 -34.00 -0.40 6.59
N LYS A 282 -33.61 -1.39 7.38
CA LYS A 282 -33.14 -1.16 8.75
C LYS A 282 -31.86 -1.96 8.96
N GLU A 283 -30.74 -1.27 8.82
CA GLU A 283 -29.48 -1.67 9.43
C GLU A 283 -29.68 -1.65 10.95
N THR A 284 -29.52 -2.81 11.58
CA THR A 284 -29.51 -2.93 13.04
C THR A 284 -28.16 -2.46 13.58
N ASN A 285 -28.07 -1.17 13.89
CA ASN A 285 -27.07 -0.63 14.79
C ASN A 285 -27.42 -1.06 16.22
N GLY A 286 -26.65 -2.00 16.78
CA GLY A 286 -26.68 -2.30 18.20
C GLY A 286 -26.07 -1.15 19.01
N CYS A 287 -26.90 -0.23 19.49
CA CYS A 287 -26.56 0.62 20.63
C CYS A 287 -26.80 -0.18 21.92
N ILE A 288 -25.73 -0.36 22.68
CA ILE A 288 -25.78 -0.83 24.07
C ILE A 288 -26.30 0.35 24.90
N GLN A 289 -27.53 0.25 25.40
CA GLN A 289 -28.03 1.12 26.47
C GLN A 289 -28.22 0.23 27.69
N GLY A 290 -27.35 0.42 28.68
CA GLY A 290 -27.49 -0.17 30.01
C GLY A 290 -28.33 0.74 30.89
N ASP A 291 -29.27 0.12 31.58
CA ASP A 291 -30.21 0.70 32.53
C ASP A 291 -29.55 1.53 33.64
N ARG A 292 -30.22 2.62 34.01
CA ARG A 292 -30.38 3.04 35.42
C ARG A 292 -31.69 3.82 35.58
N GLU A 293 -32.57 3.22 36.36
CA GLU A 293 -33.72 3.83 37.01
C GLU A 293 -33.36 5.13 37.73
N CYS A 294 -34.22 6.14 37.61
CA CYS A 294 -34.62 6.97 38.75
C CYS A 294 -36.01 7.55 38.49
N ARG A 295 -36.83 7.46 39.55
CA ARG A 295 -38.27 7.67 39.63
C ARG A 295 -38.68 9.15 39.62
N GLU A 296 -39.97 9.35 39.32
CA GLU A 296 -40.90 10.32 39.93
C GLU A 296 -40.52 11.81 39.96
N ASN A 297 -41.21 12.61 39.15
CA ASN A 297 -42.33 13.44 39.63
C ASN A 297 -42.83 14.39 38.52
N ASP A 298 -44.07 14.18 38.11
CA ASP A 298 -44.97 15.27 37.74
C ASP A 298 -45.17 16.17 38.98
N ILE A 299 -45.14 17.49 38.80
CA ILE A 299 -46.09 18.47 39.38
C ILE A 299 -45.72 19.86 38.84
N ALA A 300 -46.70 20.45 38.16
CA ALA A 300 -47.03 21.86 37.97
C ALA A 300 -46.03 22.95 38.44
N GLN A 301 -45.81 23.97 37.61
CA GLN A 301 -46.43 25.30 37.79
C GLN A 301 -45.96 26.31 36.72
N LYS A 302 -46.97 27.00 36.15
CA LYS A 302 -46.99 28.30 35.47
C LYS A 302 -46.24 28.48 34.15
#